data_AF-A0A8T4PHD8-F1
#
_entry.id   AF-A0A8T4PHD8-F1
#
_cell.length_a   1.000
_cell.length_b   1.000
_cell.length_c   1.000
_cell.angle_alpha   90.00
_cell.angle_beta   90.00
_cell.angle_gamma   90.00
#
_symmetry.space_group_name_H-M   'P 1'
#
loop_
_entity.id
_entity.type
_entity.pdbx_description
1 polymer ?
#
loop_
_entity_poly.entity_id
_entity_poly.type
_entity_poly.pdbx_seq_one_letter_code
_entity_poly.pdbx_strand_id
1 'polypeptide(L)'
;MYSSGLEYIVRGNYSHHSYPQVNYFSKNVDDNYSFGSENSIIMERRYAGNPAKPVQYKSEIKYLASYVTSHSFAPEIFLNPSRQKSRFVDDKSGIMRFASQAFELITNEEIPSNISISILPFAEFRALHSNFGSWSSGILGFSVNGDKKQIFVRENHLDALMLVLGHEIGHVLTETLPNKHDEEAKAFAFSIEWAITIKKNNIANLGLNIKDELDFQPARNGLHDVAFAFVDLMVRKGRKAIELHDDLSRRYLSMFDRIY
;
A
#
# COMPACT_ATOMS: atom_id res chain seq x y z
N MET A 1 7.75 -33.05 1.58
CA MET A 1 6.60 -32.47 0.85
C MET A 1 6.90 -31.00 0.68
N TYR A 2 7.31 -30.59 -0.52
CA TYR A 2 7.78 -29.24 -0.80
C TYR A 2 6.59 -28.34 -1.16
N SER A 3 6.44 -27.24 -0.42
CA SER A 3 5.51 -26.16 -0.73
C SER A 3 6.05 -25.37 -1.92
N SER A 4 5.41 -25.52 -3.09
CA SER A 4 5.72 -24.75 -4.29
C SER A 4 5.14 -23.34 -4.14
N GLY A 5 5.99 -22.36 -3.85
CA GLY A 5 5.65 -20.95 -3.91
C GLY A 5 5.25 -20.55 -5.33
N LEU A 6 4.04 -20.00 -5.48
CA LEU A 6 3.56 -19.41 -6.72
C LEU A 6 4.14 -17.99 -6.83
N GLU A 7 5.03 -17.77 -7.79
CA GLU A 7 5.42 -16.42 -8.22
C GLU A 7 4.44 -15.91 -9.27
N TYR A 8 3.89 -14.72 -9.05
CA TYR A 8 2.99 -14.04 -10.00
C TYR A 8 3.74 -12.89 -10.66
N ILE A 9 3.85 -12.91 -11.98
CA ILE A 9 4.41 -11.80 -12.76
C ILE A 9 3.24 -11.11 -13.48
N VAL A 10 2.92 -9.89 -13.06
CA VAL A 10 1.93 -9.04 -13.76
C VAL A 10 2.65 -8.25 -14.85
N ARG A 11 2.33 -8.52 -16.13
CA ARG A 11 2.76 -7.69 -17.26
C ARG A 11 1.54 -7.02 -17.89
N GLY A 12 1.38 -5.72 -17.66
CA GLY A 12 0.40 -4.89 -18.36
C GLY A 12 1.03 -4.17 -19.54
N ASN A 13 0.44 -4.33 -20.74
CA ASN A 13 0.67 -3.40 -21.86
C ASN A 13 -0.36 -2.27 -21.75
N TYR A 14 0.08 -1.10 -21.31
CA TYR A 14 -0.77 0.08 -21.15
C TYR A 14 -0.87 0.80 -22.50
N SER A 15 -2.03 0.67 -23.17
CA SER A 15 -2.38 1.50 -24.32
C SER A 15 -3.67 2.26 -24.04
N HIS A 16 -3.72 3.52 -24.45
CA HIS A 16 -4.50 4.57 -23.80
C HIS A 16 -6.04 4.51 -23.92
N HIS A 17 -6.66 3.50 -24.56
CA HIS A 17 -8.10 3.55 -24.87
C HIS A 17 -8.86 2.21 -24.79
N SER A 18 -8.32 1.20 -24.10
CA SER A 18 -8.97 -0.11 -23.96
C SER A 18 -8.74 -0.67 -22.56
N TYR A 19 -9.78 -1.22 -21.90
CA TYR A 19 -9.64 -1.95 -20.64
C TYR A 19 -8.47 -2.96 -20.74
N PRO A 20 -7.45 -2.89 -19.87
CA PRO A 20 -6.27 -3.73 -20.03
C PRO A 20 -6.62 -5.20 -19.79
N GLN A 21 -6.20 -6.05 -20.73
CA GLN A 21 -6.10 -7.50 -20.50
C GLN A 21 -4.97 -7.71 -19.48
N VAL A 22 -5.33 -8.19 -18.29
CA VAL A 22 -4.34 -8.56 -17.28
C VAL A 22 -3.91 -9.99 -17.57
N ASN A 23 -2.68 -10.15 -18.02
CA ASN A 23 -2.08 -11.47 -18.24
C ASN A 23 -1.46 -11.95 -16.93
N TYR A 24 -1.85 -13.14 -16.49
CA TYR A 24 -1.28 -13.79 -15.33
C TYR A 24 -0.48 -15.01 -15.78
N PHE A 25 0.71 -15.17 -15.20
CA PHE A 25 1.54 -16.34 -15.38
C PHE A 25 1.43 -17.21 -14.13
N SER A 26 1.00 -18.47 -14.30
CA SER A 26 1.10 -19.48 -13.24
C SER A 26 2.29 -20.39 -13.52
N LYS A 27 3.15 -20.58 -12.52
CA LYS A 27 4.22 -21.58 -12.57
C LYS A 27 3.64 -22.92 -12.13
N ASN A 28 3.55 -23.87 -13.07
CA ASN A 28 3.23 -25.26 -12.73
C ASN A 28 4.48 -26.02 -12.29
N VAL A 29 4.26 -27.19 -11.69
CA VAL A 29 5.29 -28.07 -11.10
C VAL A 29 6.37 -28.50 -12.12
N ASP A 30 6.09 -28.36 -13.41
CA ASP A 30 6.93 -28.81 -14.52
C ASP A 30 7.74 -27.67 -15.20
N ASP A 31 8.00 -26.56 -14.49
CA ASP A 31 8.74 -25.37 -14.99
C ASP A 31 8.16 -24.72 -16.26
N ASN A 32 6.94 -25.08 -16.66
CA ASN A 32 6.23 -24.47 -17.78
C ASN A 32 5.31 -23.33 -17.31
N TYR A 33 5.41 -22.18 -17.99
CA TYR A 33 4.52 -21.04 -17.82
C TYR A 33 3.20 -21.29 -18.57
N SER A 34 2.09 -21.35 -17.85
CA SER A 34 0.75 -21.37 -18.46
C SER A 34 0.23 -19.96 -18.66
N PHE A 35 -0.18 -19.64 -19.90
CA PHE A 35 -0.81 -18.38 -20.27
C PHE A 35 -2.32 -18.48 -20.05
N GLY A 36 -2.86 -17.64 -19.16
CA GLY A 36 -4.30 -17.48 -18.98
C GLY A 36 -4.71 -16.03 -19.25
N SER A 37 -5.65 -15.84 -20.18
CA SER A 37 -6.35 -14.57 -20.41
C SER A 37 -7.80 -14.72 -19.95
N GLU A 38 -8.25 -13.91 -18.99
CA GLU A 38 -9.66 -13.87 -18.60
C GLU A 38 -10.32 -12.56 -19.03
N ASN A 39 -11.53 -12.68 -19.57
CA ASN A 39 -12.35 -11.54 -20.00
C ASN A 39 -12.92 -10.78 -18.80
N SER A 40 -12.86 -9.44 -18.88
CA SER A 40 -13.29 -8.48 -17.84
C SER A 40 -14.74 -8.65 -17.36
N ILE A 41 -15.64 -9.15 -18.21
CA ILE A 41 -17.07 -9.33 -17.93
C ILE A 41 -17.34 -10.42 -16.88
N ILE A 42 -16.46 -11.42 -16.75
CA ILE A 42 -16.66 -12.53 -15.79
C ILE A 42 -16.33 -12.10 -14.35
N MET A 43 -15.44 -11.11 -14.16
CA MET A 43 -15.07 -10.63 -12.82
C MET A 43 -16.13 -9.75 -12.16
N GLU A 44 -16.91 -8.99 -12.93
CA GLU A 44 -17.93 -8.06 -12.40
C GLU A 44 -19.02 -8.78 -11.59
N ARG A 45 -19.32 -10.04 -11.93
CA ARG A 45 -20.26 -10.90 -11.16
C ARG A 45 -19.66 -11.56 -9.92
N ARG A 46 -18.33 -11.71 -9.82
CA ARG A 46 -17.68 -12.45 -8.72
C ARG A 46 -17.43 -11.60 -7.48
N TYR A 47 -17.34 -10.28 -7.63
CA TYR A 47 -17.14 -9.32 -6.53
C TYR A 47 -18.39 -8.52 -6.19
N ALA A 48 -19.46 -8.62 -6.99
CA ALA A 48 -20.76 -8.03 -6.70
C ALA A 48 -21.69 -9.08 -6.06
N GLY A 49 -21.53 -9.33 -4.75
CA GLY A 49 -22.57 -10.02 -3.99
C GLY A 49 -22.09 -10.98 -2.91
N ASN A 50 -22.58 -10.73 -1.69
CA ASN A 50 -22.45 -11.46 -0.42
C ASN A 50 -21.12 -11.32 0.36
N PRO A 51 -21.18 -11.15 1.69
CA PRO A 51 -19.99 -11.12 2.54
C PRO A 51 -19.33 -12.51 2.50
N ALA A 52 -18.14 -12.56 1.89
CA ALA A 52 -17.32 -13.76 1.86
C ALA A 52 -16.92 -14.15 3.30
N LYS A 53 -16.85 -15.46 3.56
CA LYS A 53 -16.29 -15.96 4.83
C LYS A 53 -14.82 -15.52 4.93
N PRO A 54 -14.29 -15.25 6.14
CA PRO A 54 -12.89 -14.87 6.31
C PRO A 54 -11.95 -15.91 5.68
N VAL A 55 -10.97 -15.43 4.92
CA VAL A 55 -9.91 -16.24 4.31
C VAL A 55 -9.10 -16.93 5.41
N GLN A 56 -9.07 -18.26 5.39
CA GLN A 56 -8.24 -19.04 6.31
C GLN A 56 -6.82 -19.18 5.74
N TYR A 57 -5.86 -18.47 6.32
CA TYR A 57 -4.45 -18.72 6.07
C TYR A 57 -4.06 -20.07 6.69
N LYS A 58 -3.46 -20.98 5.90
CA LYS A 58 -2.81 -22.18 6.44
C LYS A 58 -1.61 -21.74 7.29
N SER A 59 -1.76 -21.78 8.61
CA SER A 59 -0.78 -21.28 9.56
C SER A 59 0.35 -22.30 9.81
N GLU A 60 1.54 -22.03 9.31
CA GLU A 60 2.79 -22.65 9.81
C GLU A 60 3.87 -21.61 10.15
N ILE A 61 3.49 -20.43 10.63
CA ILE A 61 4.47 -19.49 11.20
C ILE A 61 3.98 -19.03 12.58
N LYS A 62 4.69 -19.48 13.62
CA LYS A 62 4.54 -19.04 15.01
C LYS A 62 4.58 -17.51 15.05
N TYR A 63 3.55 -16.93 15.64
CA TYR A 63 3.43 -15.52 16.00
C TYR A 63 4.70 -15.01 16.69
N LEU A 64 5.39 -14.06 16.06
CA LEU A 64 6.35 -13.19 16.71
C LEU A 64 5.74 -11.78 16.70
N ALA A 65 5.47 -11.28 17.90
CA ALA A 65 4.69 -10.08 18.22
C ALA A 65 5.35 -8.73 17.85
N SER A 66 6.09 -8.66 16.74
CA SER A 66 6.57 -7.41 16.17
C SER A 66 6.98 -7.65 14.72
N TYR A 67 6.04 -7.45 13.79
CA TYR A 67 6.40 -7.41 12.38
C TYR A 67 6.89 -6.01 12.04
N VAL A 68 8.08 -5.94 11.48
CA VAL A 68 8.63 -4.71 10.91
C VAL A 68 8.41 -4.83 9.41
N THR A 69 7.55 -3.98 8.85
CA THR A 69 7.49 -3.79 7.40
C THR A 69 8.53 -2.75 7.05
N SER A 70 9.62 -3.17 6.40
CA SER A 70 10.60 -2.25 5.84
C SER A 70 10.85 -2.58 4.39
N HIS A 71 10.02 -1.99 3.54
CA HIS A 71 10.14 -2.14 2.10
C HIS A 71 10.22 -0.75 1.46
N SER A 72 10.79 -0.67 0.26
CA SER A 72 11.02 0.60 -0.43
C SER A 72 9.71 1.12 -1.05
N PHE A 73 8.89 1.84 -0.27
CA PHE A 73 7.76 2.61 -0.79
C PHE A 73 8.27 3.80 -1.61
N ALA A 74 7.76 3.95 -2.84
CA ALA A 74 8.16 5.00 -3.77
C ALA A 74 7.03 6.03 -3.93
N PRO A 75 7.09 7.21 -3.25
CA PRO A 75 6.03 8.21 -3.34
C PRO A 75 5.83 8.78 -4.76
N GLU A 76 6.81 8.62 -5.65
CA GLU A 76 6.76 9.04 -7.06
C GLU A 76 5.59 8.43 -7.85
N ILE A 77 5.03 7.32 -7.38
CA ILE A 77 3.83 6.72 -7.99
C ILE A 77 2.64 7.69 -7.94
N PHE A 78 2.54 8.50 -6.88
CA PHE A 78 1.47 9.48 -6.66
C PHE A 78 1.84 10.90 -7.08
N LEU A 79 3.13 11.23 -7.16
CA LEU A 79 3.57 12.63 -7.31
C LEU A 79 3.64 13.08 -8.76
N ASN A 80 3.05 14.23 -9.08
CA ASN A 80 3.12 14.82 -10.40
C ASN A 80 4.60 15.09 -10.78
N PRO A 81 5.11 14.57 -11.91
CA PRO A 81 6.51 14.73 -12.30
C PRO A 81 6.88 16.18 -12.62
N SER A 82 5.92 17.02 -13.04
CA SER A 82 6.17 18.44 -13.36
C SER A 82 5.90 19.37 -12.18
N ARG A 83 5.63 18.86 -10.98
CA ARG A 83 5.32 19.68 -9.80
C ARG A 83 6.54 20.48 -9.35
N GLN A 84 6.28 21.63 -8.72
CA GLN A 84 7.29 22.27 -7.89
C GLN A 84 7.51 21.42 -6.63
N LYS A 85 8.77 21.11 -6.31
CA LYS A 85 9.10 20.44 -5.05
C LYS A 85 8.56 21.27 -3.88
N SER A 86 7.86 20.63 -2.96
CA SER A 86 7.35 21.30 -1.76
C SER A 86 8.49 21.65 -0.80
N ARG A 87 8.18 22.36 0.29
CA ARG A 87 9.20 22.68 1.30
C ARG A 87 9.82 21.40 1.86
N PHE A 88 11.13 21.43 2.11
CA PHE A 88 11.76 20.39 2.93
C PHE A 88 11.25 20.50 4.36
N VAL A 89 11.03 19.36 5.03
CA VAL A 89 10.54 19.34 6.40
C VAL A 89 11.60 18.76 7.31
N ASP A 90 12.23 19.66 8.08
CA ASP A 90 13.16 19.39 9.17
C ASP A 90 12.48 19.56 10.55
N ASP A 91 11.26 20.11 10.58
CA ASP A 91 10.49 20.37 11.79
C ASP A 91 9.20 19.53 11.89
N LYS A 92 8.94 18.95 13.06
CA LYS A 92 7.71 18.16 13.29
C LYS A 92 6.45 19.06 13.30
N SER A 93 6.63 20.37 13.40
CA SER A 93 5.59 21.39 13.47
C SER A 93 4.72 21.38 12.21
N GLY A 94 3.49 20.89 12.36
CA GLY A 94 2.47 20.95 11.33
C GLY A 94 2.27 19.67 10.53
N ILE A 95 3.23 18.73 10.48
CA ILE A 95 3.00 17.42 9.84
C ILE A 95 1.85 16.70 10.52
N MET A 96 1.85 16.64 11.85
CA MET A 96 0.76 16.01 12.61
C MET A 96 -0.58 16.66 12.33
N ARG A 97 -0.64 17.99 12.19
CA ARG A 97 -1.89 18.70 11.84
C ARG A 97 -2.42 18.25 10.47
N PHE A 98 -1.54 18.17 9.47
CA PHE A 98 -1.94 17.74 8.12
C PHE A 98 -2.29 16.26 8.06
N ALA A 99 -1.58 15.41 8.81
CA ALA A 99 -1.88 13.99 8.92
C ALA A 99 -3.23 13.77 9.61
N SER A 100 -3.49 14.45 10.74
CA SER A 100 -4.78 14.40 11.42
C SER A 100 -5.92 14.87 10.53
N GLN A 101 -5.74 15.98 9.80
CA GLN A 101 -6.75 16.47 8.85
C GLN A 101 -7.05 15.44 7.74
N ALA A 102 -6.02 14.85 7.12
CA ALA A 102 -6.21 13.84 6.08
C ALA A 102 -6.90 12.59 6.63
N PHE A 103 -6.48 12.15 7.82
CA PHE A 103 -7.05 10.99 8.49
C PHE A 103 -8.54 11.20 8.80
N GLU A 104 -8.89 12.31 9.44
CA GLU A 104 -10.27 12.66 9.81
C GLU A 104 -11.18 12.74 8.58
N LEU A 105 -10.69 13.26 7.45
CA LEU A 105 -11.48 13.30 6.21
C LEU A 105 -11.74 11.90 5.59
N ILE A 106 -10.90 10.91 5.89
CA ILE A 106 -11.03 9.54 5.37
C ILE A 106 -11.90 8.69 6.31
N THR A 107 -11.64 8.76 7.61
CA THR A 107 -12.21 7.86 8.61
C THR A 107 -13.36 8.48 9.39
N ASN A 108 -13.49 9.81 9.36
CA ASN A 108 -14.34 10.58 10.25
C ASN A 108 -14.02 10.36 11.74
N GLU A 109 -12.76 10.03 12.03
CA GLU A 109 -12.21 9.77 13.38
C GLU A 109 -10.85 10.45 13.56
N GLU A 110 -10.38 10.58 14.80
CA GLU A 110 -9.02 11.04 15.09
C GLU A 110 -8.00 9.89 14.97
N ILE A 111 -6.74 10.23 14.65
CA ILE A 111 -5.65 9.22 14.67
C ILE A 111 -5.59 8.62 16.08
N PRO A 112 -5.65 7.29 16.23
CA PRO A 112 -5.60 6.62 17.52
C PRO A 112 -4.40 7.06 18.37
N SER A 113 -4.65 7.40 19.64
CA SER A 113 -3.63 7.91 20.57
C SER A 113 -2.52 6.92 20.91
N ASN A 114 -2.69 5.63 20.57
CA ASN A 114 -1.67 4.59 20.71
C ASN A 114 -0.73 4.49 19.50
N ILE A 115 -0.91 5.32 18.47
CA ILE A 115 0.01 5.45 17.33
C ILE A 115 0.93 6.65 17.56
N SER A 116 2.24 6.39 17.57
CA SER A 116 3.27 7.43 17.65
C SER A 116 3.95 7.61 16.30
N ILE A 117 4.15 8.86 15.87
CA ILE A 117 4.81 9.20 14.60
C ILE A 117 6.09 9.98 14.89
N SER A 118 7.20 9.52 14.30
CA SER A 118 8.51 10.15 14.43
C SER A 118 9.11 10.44 13.06
N ILE A 119 9.34 11.73 12.78
CA ILE A 119 10.17 12.16 11.66
C ILE A 119 11.62 12.27 12.14
N LEU A 120 12.54 11.61 11.44
CA LEU A 120 13.94 11.47 11.86
C LEU A 120 14.90 11.94 10.75
N PRO A 121 16.03 12.57 11.13
CA PRO A 121 17.13 12.82 10.21
C PRO A 121 17.68 11.53 9.60
N PHE A 122 18.29 11.60 8.42
CA PHE A 122 18.79 10.42 7.70
C PHE A 122 19.65 9.48 8.57
N ALA A 123 20.61 10.04 9.33
CA ALA A 123 21.53 9.26 10.14
C ALA A 123 20.83 8.51 11.28
N GLU A 124 19.91 9.18 11.99
CA GLU A 124 19.12 8.59 13.07
C GLU A 124 18.15 7.55 12.52
N PHE A 125 17.47 7.85 11.41
CA PHE A 125 16.55 6.94 10.75
C PHE A 125 17.24 5.64 10.34
N ARG A 126 18.41 5.73 9.69
CA ARG A 126 19.20 4.57 9.30
C ARG A 126 19.66 3.75 10.49
N ALA A 127 20.18 4.40 11.54
CA ALA A 127 20.65 3.72 12.74
C ALA A 127 19.51 2.97 13.42
N LEU A 128 18.34 3.60 13.53
CA LEU A 128 17.15 3.00 14.12
C LEU A 128 16.65 1.81 13.29
N HIS A 129 16.48 2.01 11.97
CA HIS A 129 16.01 0.97 11.04
C HIS A 129 16.93 -0.28 11.04
N SER A 130 18.24 -0.10 11.21
CA SER A 130 19.21 -1.21 11.24
C SER A 130 18.97 -2.21 12.37
N ASN A 131 18.17 -1.87 13.39
CA ASN A 131 17.76 -2.81 14.44
C ASN A 131 16.65 -3.77 13.99
N PHE A 132 16.02 -3.50 12.85
CA PHE A 132 14.81 -4.16 12.39
C PHE A 132 14.98 -4.91 11.07
N GLY A 133 16.04 -4.63 10.31
CA GLY A 133 16.29 -5.32 9.04
C GLY A 133 17.46 -4.78 8.24
N SER A 134 17.59 -5.26 7.01
CA SER A 134 18.62 -4.81 6.08
C SER A 134 18.29 -3.40 5.56
N TRP A 135 19.27 -2.50 5.67
CA TRP A 135 19.14 -1.13 5.20
C TRP A 135 19.23 -1.03 3.67
N SER A 136 18.39 -0.17 3.08
CA SER A 136 18.61 0.37 1.74
C SER A 136 18.25 1.86 1.71
N SER A 137 18.92 2.64 0.85
CA SER A 137 18.68 4.09 0.75
C SER A 137 17.27 4.46 0.25
N GLY A 138 16.57 3.50 -0.37
CA GLY A 138 15.19 3.63 -0.83
C GLY A 138 14.14 3.52 0.28
N ILE A 139 14.52 3.13 1.50
CA ILE A 139 13.60 3.11 2.64
C ILE A 139 13.38 4.55 3.12
N LEU A 140 12.13 4.99 3.05
CA LEU A 140 11.68 6.32 3.44
C LEU A 140 10.81 6.30 4.70
N GLY A 141 10.23 5.16 5.03
CA GLY A 141 9.39 4.92 6.19
C GLY A 141 9.47 3.46 6.61
N PHE A 142 9.12 3.20 7.86
CA PHE A 142 8.78 1.87 8.35
C PHE A 142 7.88 2.01 9.59
N SER A 143 7.16 0.95 9.89
CA SER A 143 6.28 0.89 11.05
C SER A 143 6.47 -0.37 11.87
N VAL A 144 6.12 -0.27 13.15
CA VAL A 144 6.10 -1.37 14.12
C VAL A 144 4.69 -1.44 14.69
N ASN A 145 4.03 -2.57 14.45
CA ASN A 145 2.66 -2.83 14.89
C ASN A 145 2.66 -3.88 16.00
N GLY A 146 2.90 -3.43 17.23
CA GLY A 146 2.83 -4.25 18.44
C GLY A 146 1.96 -3.58 19.51
N ASP A 147 2.22 -3.84 20.80
CA ASP A 147 1.48 -3.22 21.92
C ASP A 147 1.50 -1.68 21.86
N LYS A 148 2.61 -1.13 21.36
CA LYS A 148 2.71 0.27 20.95
C LYS A 148 2.86 0.32 19.44
N LYS A 149 2.01 1.10 18.77
CA LYS A 149 2.08 1.32 17.33
C LYS A 149 3.03 2.49 17.08
N GLN A 150 4.04 2.26 16.26
CA GLN A 150 5.08 3.26 15.99
C GLN A 150 5.31 3.39 14.51
N ILE A 151 5.37 4.62 14.02
CA ILE A 151 5.69 4.98 12.65
C ILE A 151 6.94 5.83 12.69
N PHE A 152 7.92 5.44 11.89
CA PHE A 152 9.14 6.21 11.68
C PHE A 152 9.22 6.57 10.21
N VAL A 153 9.42 7.86 9.93
CA VAL A 153 9.62 8.37 8.57
C VAL A 153 10.88 9.21 8.52
N ARG A 154 11.58 9.14 7.40
CA ARG A 154 12.77 9.94 7.15
C ARG A 154 12.35 11.33 6.72
N GLU A 155 13.05 12.35 7.21
CA GLU A 155 12.92 13.73 6.72
C GLU A 155 12.98 13.78 5.18
N ASN A 156 12.09 14.58 4.59
CA ASN A 156 11.98 14.73 3.14
C ASN A 156 11.20 16.01 2.79
N HIS A 157 11.02 16.25 1.49
CA HIS A 157 10.01 17.20 1.02
C HIS A 157 8.61 16.82 1.52
N LEU A 158 7.83 17.81 1.91
CA LEU A 158 6.51 17.65 2.53
C LEU A 158 5.56 16.75 1.72
N ASP A 159 5.69 16.76 0.40
CA ASP A 159 4.83 15.99 -0.49
C ASP A 159 5.13 14.48 -0.41
N ALA A 160 6.40 14.11 -0.57
CA ALA A 160 6.87 12.74 -0.39
C ALA A 160 6.64 12.25 1.04
N LEU A 161 6.92 13.09 2.03
CA LEU A 161 6.75 12.75 3.44
C LEU A 161 5.30 12.42 3.80
N MET A 162 4.34 13.24 3.36
CA MET A 162 2.92 13.00 3.59
C MET A 162 2.43 11.71 2.94
N LEU A 163 2.96 11.33 1.78
CA LEU A 163 2.59 10.09 1.09
C LEU A 163 3.16 8.84 1.78
N VAL A 164 4.44 8.89 2.19
CA VAL A 164 5.06 7.81 2.98
C VAL A 164 4.29 7.62 4.29
N LEU A 165 3.94 8.72 4.96
CA LEU A 165 3.19 8.65 6.21
C LEU A 165 1.81 7.97 6.03
N GLY A 166 1.09 8.27 4.95
CA GLY A 166 -0.17 7.61 4.64
C GLY A 166 -0.01 6.08 4.51
N HIS A 167 1.04 5.63 3.83
CA HIS A 167 1.34 4.20 3.69
C HIS A 167 1.62 3.53 5.04
N GLU A 168 2.48 4.13 5.87
CA GLU A 168 2.81 3.58 7.19
C GLU A 168 1.61 3.60 8.15
N ILE A 169 0.72 4.60 8.06
CA ILE A 169 -0.54 4.61 8.79
C ILE A 169 -1.39 3.41 8.35
N GLY A 170 -1.49 3.15 7.04
CA GLY A 170 -2.23 2.03 6.47
C GLY A 170 -1.86 0.66 7.05
N HIS A 171 -0.57 0.47 7.37
CA HIS A 171 -0.09 -0.74 8.06
C HIS A 171 -0.59 -0.86 9.50
N VAL A 172 -0.46 0.21 10.28
CA VAL A 172 -0.68 0.15 11.74
C VAL A 172 -2.12 0.35 12.18
N LEU A 173 -3.02 0.79 11.30
CA LEU A 173 -4.42 1.00 11.67
C LEU A 173 -5.09 -0.28 12.19
N THR A 174 -4.83 -1.40 11.52
CA THR A 174 -5.37 -2.71 11.87
C THR A 174 -4.24 -3.67 12.24
N GLU A 175 -4.57 -4.89 12.64
CA GLU A 175 -3.55 -5.93 12.85
C GLU A 175 -2.76 -6.20 11.55
N THR A 176 -1.48 -6.56 11.71
CA THR A 176 -0.64 -7.02 10.60
C THR A 176 -1.17 -8.35 10.05
N LEU A 177 -1.35 -8.41 8.74
CA LEU A 177 -1.76 -9.63 8.04
C LEU A 177 -0.59 -10.60 7.92
N PRO A 178 -0.83 -11.92 8.03
CA PRO A 178 0.24 -12.92 7.97
C PRO A 178 0.83 -13.05 6.55
N ASN A 179 0.06 -12.72 5.53
CA ASN A 179 0.53 -12.69 4.14
C ASN A 179 1.09 -11.30 3.82
N LYS A 180 2.37 -11.24 3.44
CA LYS A 180 3.05 -9.97 3.16
C LYS A 180 2.44 -9.20 1.98
N HIS A 181 1.97 -9.89 0.93
CA HIS A 181 1.35 -9.20 -0.20
C HIS A 181 0.02 -8.59 0.20
N ASP A 182 -0.82 -9.31 0.95
CA ASP A 182 -2.08 -8.77 1.47
C ASP A 182 -1.82 -7.59 2.43
N GLU A 183 -0.78 -7.66 3.27
CA GLU A 183 -0.37 -6.57 4.15
C GLU A 183 0.02 -5.31 3.37
N GLU A 184 0.82 -5.45 2.32
CA GLU A 184 1.20 -4.35 1.43
C GLU A 184 -0.02 -3.82 0.65
N ALA A 185 -0.90 -4.69 0.15
CA ALA A 185 -2.11 -4.28 -0.55
C ALA A 185 -3.06 -3.51 0.37
N LYS A 186 -3.16 -3.91 1.65
CA LYS A 186 -3.89 -3.17 2.67
C LYS A 186 -3.30 -1.76 2.80
N ALA A 187 -2.00 -1.65 3.01
CA ALA A 187 -1.34 -0.34 3.12
C ALA A 187 -1.48 0.53 1.86
N PHE A 188 -1.38 -0.06 0.66
CA PHE A 188 -1.60 0.67 -0.60
C PHE A 188 -3.05 1.11 -0.80
N ALA A 189 -4.03 0.30 -0.40
CA ALA A 189 -5.44 0.70 -0.43
C ALA A 189 -5.68 1.97 0.39
N PHE A 190 -5.13 2.02 1.61
CA PHE A 190 -5.18 3.24 2.41
C PHE A 190 -4.36 4.39 1.79
N SER A 191 -3.18 4.11 1.24
CA SER A 191 -2.31 5.11 0.59
C SER A 191 -2.99 5.80 -0.60
N ILE A 192 -3.76 5.05 -1.39
CA ILE A 192 -4.52 5.60 -2.53
C ILE A 192 -5.60 6.55 -2.01
N GLU A 193 -6.42 6.13 -1.05
CA GLU A 193 -7.45 7.00 -0.46
C GLU A 193 -6.83 8.25 0.18
N TRP A 194 -5.67 8.08 0.83
CA TRP A 194 -4.89 9.16 1.42
C TRP A 194 -4.42 10.18 0.37
N ALA A 195 -3.82 9.73 -0.72
CA ALA A 195 -3.37 10.61 -1.81
C ALA A 195 -4.55 11.35 -2.48
N ILE A 196 -5.66 10.64 -2.73
CA ILE A 196 -6.91 11.21 -3.24
C ILE A 196 -7.43 12.31 -2.31
N THR A 197 -7.43 12.05 -0.99
CA THR A 197 -7.92 12.99 0.02
C THR A 197 -7.07 14.24 0.11
N ILE A 198 -5.74 14.10 0.16
CA ILE A 198 -4.81 15.24 0.13
C ILE A 198 -5.06 16.09 -1.11
N LYS A 199 -5.22 15.44 -2.27
CA LYS A 199 -5.43 16.13 -3.53
C LYS A 199 -6.73 16.91 -3.54
N LYS A 200 -7.86 16.23 -3.30
CA LYS A 200 -9.21 16.81 -3.36
C LYS A 200 -9.39 17.98 -2.39
N ASN A 201 -8.77 17.90 -1.21
CA ASN A 201 -8.91 18.92 -0.16
C ASN A 201 -7.73 19.89 -0.10
N ASN A 202 -6.79 19.80 -1.05
CA ASN A 202 -5.56 20.60 -1.10
C ASN A 202 -4.82 20.68 0.25
N ILE A 203 -4.71 19.54 0.95
CA ILE A 203 -4.10 19.48 2.28
C ILE A 203 -2.64 19.92 2.18
N ALA A 204 -2.25 20.83 3.07
CA ALA A 204 -0.91 21.44 3.08
C ALA A 204 -0.50 22.11 1.75
N ASN A 205 -1.48 22.52 0.92
CA ASN A 205 -1.28 23.05 -0.43
C ASN A 205 -0.61 22.06 -1.41
N LEU A 206 -0.86 20.76 -1.24
CA LEU A 206 -0.26 19.69 -2.05
C LEU A 206 -1.14 19.20 -3.20
N GLY A 207 -2.30 19.83 -3.45
CA GLY A 207 -3.26 19.36 -4.45
C GLY A 207 -2.68 19.24 -5.87
N LEU A 208 -1.82 20.19 -6.23
CA LEU A 208 -1.12 20.19 -7.53
C LEU A 208 0.15 19.30 -7.54
N ASN A 209 0.62 18.88 -6.36
CA ASN A 209 1.78 18.00 -6.22
C ASN A 209 1.42 16.53 -6.49
N ILE A 210 0.14 16.17 -6.36
CA ILE A 210 -0.36 14.80 -6.53
C ILE A 210 -1.01 14.65 -7.91
N LYS A 211 -0.74 13.55 -8.61
CA LYS A 211 -1.34 13.19 -9.90
C LYS A 211 -2.85 12.99 -9.76
N ASP A 212 -3.55 12.94 -10.88
CA ASP A 212 -4.94 12.45 -10.86
C ASP A 212 -4.97 10.97 -10.55
N GLU A 213 -6.05 10.51 -9.93
CA GLU A 213 -6.22 9.12 -9.45
C GLU A 213 -5.98 8.09 -10.56
N LEU A 214 -6.43 8.39 -11.78
CA LEU A 214 -6.26 7.53 -12.96
C LEU A 214 -4.81 7.44 -13.46
N ASP A 215 -3.94 8.35 -13.01
CA ASP A 215 -2.53 8.47 -13.41
C ASP A 215 -1.55 7.93 -12.36
N PHE A 216 -2.05 7.35 -11.27
CA PHE A 216 -1.18 6.60 -10.37
C PHE A 216 -0.59 5.40 -11.14
N GLN A 217 0.74 5.31 -11.16
CA GLN A 217 1.45 4.26 -11.89
C GLN A 217 2.31 3.48 -10.91
N PRO A 218 2.29 2.13 -10.94
CA PRO A 218 3.11 1.33 -10.05
C PRO A 218 4.60 1.65 -10.20
N ALA A 219 5.34 1.54 -9.09
CA ALA A 219 6.78 1.34 -9.17
C ALA A 219 7.05 0.03 -9.93
N ARG A 220 8.20 -0.10 -10.57
CA ARG A 220 8.62 -1.34 -11.26
C ARG A 220 9.70 -2.04 -10.43
N ASN A 221 9.43 -2.38 -9.17
CA ASN A 221 10.41 -2.90 -8.20
C ASN A 221 10.01 -4.18 -7.42
N GLY A 222 8.98 -4.95 -7.83
CA GLY A 222 8.69 -6.30 -7.31
C GLY A 222 7.43 -6.43 -6.43
N LEU A 223 7.58 -6.76 -5.13
CA LEU A 223 6.47 -7.05 -4.18
C LEU A 223 5.40 -5.95 -4.19
N HIS A 224 5.85 -4.69 -4.16
CA HIS A 224 4.97 -3.52 -4.19
C HIS A 224 4.22 -3.40 -5.50
N ASP A 225 4.81 -3.82 -6.62
CA ASP A 225 4.16 -3.76 -7.94
C ASP A 225 2.92 -4.64 -7.95
N VAL A 226 2.99 -5.84 -7.36
CA VAL A 226 1.86 -6.79 -7.35
C VAL A 226 0.76 -6.30 -6.42
N ALA A 227 1.12 -5.84 -5.21
CA ALA A 227 0.17 -5.32 -4.24
C ALA A 227 -0.51 -4.04 -4.74
N PHE A 228 0.26 -3.07 -5.23
CA PHE A 228 -0.27 -1.84 -5.80
C PHE A 228 -1.13 -2.13 -7.04
N ALA A 229 -0.67 -2.96 -7.98
CA ALA A 229 -1.42 -3.26 -9.21
C ALA A 229 -2.76 -3.95 -8.90
N PHE A 230 -2.81 -4.80 -7.87
CA PHE A 230 -4.06 -5.37 -7.39
C PHE A 230 -5.02 -4.27 -6.92
N VAL A 231 -4.56 -3.37 -6.04
CA VAL A 231 -5.38 -2.27 -5.52
C VAL A 231 -5.84 -1.34 -6.65
N ASP A 232 -4.94 -0.88 -7.52
CA ASP A 232 -5.23 -0.02 -8.67
C ASP A 232 -6.26 -0.66 -9.61
N LEU A 233 -6.13 -1.95 -9.91
CA LEU A 233 -7.12 -2.68 -10.70
C LEU A 233 -8.51 -2.68 -10.06
N MET A 234 -8.59 -2.91 -8.75
CA MET A 234 -9.87 -2.95 -8.03
C MET A 234 -10.51 -1.55 -8.00
N VAL A 235 -9.71 -0.50 -7.78
CA VAL A 235 -10.18 0.89 -7.81
C VAL A 235 -10.67 1.28 -9.21
N ARG A 236 -9.93 0.94 -10.27
CA ARG A 236 -10.36 1.17 -11.67
C ARG A 236 -11.64 0.42 -12.05
N LYS A 237 -11.97 -0.67 -11.34
CA LYS A 237 -13.24 -1.40 -11.47
C LYS A 237 -14.39 -0.76 -10.66
N GLY A 238 -14.17 0.39 -10.04
CA GLY A 238 -15.19 1.16 -9.33
C GLY A 238 -15.28 0.88 -7.84
N ARG A 239 -14.35 0.10 -7.27
CA ARG A 239 -14.27 -0.06 -5.81
C ARG A 239 -13.65 1.17 -5.17
N LYS A 240 -14.10 1.53 -3.96
CA LYS A 240 -13.41 2.55 -3.16
C LYS A 240 -12.18 1.95 -2.47
N ALA A 241 -11.11 2.72 -2.41
CA ALA A 241 -9.85 2.26 -1.84
C ALA A 241 -9.96 2.03 -0.32
N ILE A 242 -10.70 2.88 0.41
CA ILE A 242 -10.95 2.66 1.84
C ILE A 242 -11.75 1.38 2.13
N GLU A 243 -12.74 1.04 1.30
CA GLU A 243 -13.51 -0.21 1.45
C GLU A 243 -12.60 -1.42 1.19
N LEU A 244 -11.62 -1.30 0.30
CA LEU A 244 -10.65 -2.36 0.01
C LEU A 244 -9.69 -2.59 1.18
N HIS A 245 -9.24 -1.51 1.82
CA HIS A 245 -8.45 -1.58 3.06
C HIS A 245 -9.22 -2.35 4.15
N ASP A 246 -10.50 -2.01 4.34
CA ASP A 246 -11.34 -2.64 5.36
C ASP A 246 -11.55 -4.14 5.07
N ASP A 247 -11.84 -4.52 3.82
CA ASP A 247 -12.00 -5.93 3.41
C ASP A 247 -10.72 -6.75 3.59
N LEU A 248 -9.56 -6.22 3.20
CA LEU A 248 -8.26 -6.87 3.38
C LEU A 248 -7.95 -7.03 4.87
N SER A 249 -8.17 -5.99 5.66
CA SER A 249 -7.90 -6.01 7.10
C SER A 249 -8.74 -7.04 7.86
N ARG A 250 -10.01 -7.21 7.45
CA ARG A 250 -10.93 -8.22 7.99
C ARG A 250 -10.73 -9.60 7.39
N ARG A 251 -9.82 -9.73 6.41
CA ARG A 251 -9.54 -10.96 5.66
C ARG A 251 -10.77 -11.46 4.90
N TYR A 252 -11.65 -10.58 4.46
CA TYR A 252 -12.74 -10.90 3.53
C TYR A 252 -12.28 -10.95 2.08
N LEU A 253 -11.07 -10.45 1.84
CA LEU A 253 -10.40 -10.46 0.56
C LEU A 253 -8.93 -10.84 0.77
N SER A 254 -8.39 -11.63 -0.16
CA SER A 254 -6.95 -11.82 -0.33
C SER A 254 -6.58 -11.62 -1.81
N MET A 255 -5.36 -11.14 -2.06
CA MET A 255 -4.79 -11.10 -3.40
C MET A 255 -4.67 -12.49 -4.05
N PHE A 256 -4.69 -13.56 -3.23
CA PHE A 256 -4.49 -14.93 -3.68
C PHE A 256 -5.74 -15.80 -3.58
N ASP A 257 -6.89 -15.24 -3.21
CA ASP A 257 -8.13 -16.01 -3.28
C ASP A 257 -8.37 -16.43 -4.72
N ARG A 258 -8.36 -17.75 -4.92
CA ARG A 258 -8.49 -18.37 -6.24
C ARG A 258 -9.77 -17.89 -6.88
N ILE A 259 -9.58 -17.21 -8.00
CA ILE A 259 -10.50 -17.09 -9.12
C ILE A 259 -10.77 -18.55 -9.58
N TYR A 260 -11.76 -19.22 -8.98
CA TYR A 260 -12.34 -20.45 -9.53
C TYR A 260 -13.48 -20.04 -10.46
#